data_AF-A0A2T0YY50-F1
#
_entry.id   AF-A0A2T0YY50-F1
#
_cell.length_a   1.000
_cell.length_b   1.000
_cell.length_c   1.000
_cell.angle_alpha   90.00
_cell.angle_beta   90.00
_cell.angle_gamma   90.00
#
_symmetry.space_group_name_H-M   'P 1'
#
loop_
_entity.id
_entity.type
_entity.pdbx_description
1 polymer ?
#
loop_
_entity_poly.entity_id
_entity_poly.type
_entity_poly.pdbx_seq_one_letter_code
_entity_poly.pdbx_strand_id
1 'polypeptide(L)'
;AAKAMDVLGNKEARVWVSMVKAMVPEKACQIIDQAIQIHGATGISQWSPLSGLYTDVRHLRFADGPDEVHHMVVGRHELAQH
;
A
#
# COMPACT_ATOMS: atom_id res chain seq x y z
N ALA A 1 12.77 -0.55 1.45
CA ALA A 1 12.77 0.54 0.44
C ALA A 1 13.85 1.58 0.71
N ALA A 2 13.76 2.38 1.78
CA ALA A 2 14.74 3.45 2.06
C ALA A 2 16.21 2.98 2.03
N LYS A 3 16.56 1.96 2.82
CA LYS A 3 17.91 1.36 2.79
C LYS A 3 18.34 0.88 1.40
N ALA A 4 17.41 0.34 0.60
CA ALA A 4 17.71 -0.13 -0.76
C ALA A 4 18.05 1.05 -1.69
N MET A 5 17.38 2.20 -1.53
CA MET A 5 17.71 3.42 -2.25
C MET A 5 19.11 3.93 -1.88
N ASP A 6 19.48 3.85 -0.61
CA ASP A 6 20.79 4.30 -0.13
C ASP A 6 21.95 3.44 -0.65
N VAL A 7 21.75 2.12 -0.81
CA VAL A 7 22.86 1.17 -1.06
C VAL A 7 22.88 0.54 -2.46
N LEU A 8 21.74 0.43 -3.15
CA LEU A 8 21.63 -0.26 -4.45
C LEU A 8 21.50 0.69 -5.64
N GLY A 9 21.30 1.99 -5.37
CA GLY A 9 20.98 2.99 -6.39
C GLY A 9 19.54 2.88 -6.91
N ASN A 10 19.06 3.95 -7.55
CA ASN A 10 17.64 4.12 -7.89
C ASN A 10 17.04 3.02 -8.78
N LYS A 11 17.85 2.38 -9.64
CA LYS A 11 17.37 1.37 -10.60
C LYS A 11 16.98 0.06 -9.91
N GLU A 12 17.84 -0.45 -9.04
CA GLU A 12 17.59 -1.67 -8.27
C GLU A 12 16.63 -1.42 -7.10
N ALA A 13 16.69 -0.23 -6.49
CA ALA A 13 15.75 0.15 -5.44
C ALA A 13 14.29 0.26 -5.92
N ARG A 14 14.06 0.44 -7.22
CA ARG A 14 12.73 0.59 -7.81
C ARG A 14 11.79 -0.57 -7.46
N VAL A 15 12.30 -1.80 -7.47
CA VAL A 15 11.50 -3.00 -7.15
C VAL A 15 11.03 -2.94 -5.70
N TRP A 16 11.93 -2.61 -4.78
CA TRP A 16 11.60 -2.43 -3.35
C TRP A 16 10.59 -1.33 -3.09
N VAL A 17 10.64 -0.24 -3.86
CA VAL A 17 9.66 0.85 -3.77
C VAL A 17 8.30 0.37 -4.27
N SER A 18 8.24 -0.29 -5.43
CA SER A 18 6.99 -0.85 -5.97
C SER A 18 6.37 -1.89 -5.03
N MET A 19 7.16 -2.77 -4.42
CA MET A 19 6.66 -3.74 -3.43
C MET A 19 5.95 -3.06 -2.26
N VAL A 20 6.61 -2.08 -1.65
CA VAL A 20 6.07 -1.36 -0.48
C VAL A 20 4.84 -0.54 -0.87
N LYS A 21 4.86 0.09 -2.04
CA LYS A 21 3.76 0.93 -2.54
C LYS A 21 2.47 0.15 -2.78
N ALA A 22 2.55 -1.11 -3.20
CA ALA A 22 1.37 -1.98 -3.31
C ALA A 22 0.92 -2.53 -1.94
N MET A 23 1.86 -3.08 -1.17
CA MET A 23 1.55 -3.82 0.06
C MET A 23 1.04 -2.92 1.20
N VAL A 24 1.64 -1.76 1.42
CA VAL A 24 1.35 -0.94 2.60
C VAL A 24 -0.09 -0.41 2.60
N PRO A 25 -0.60 0.23 1.53
CA PRO A 25 -1.98 0.69 1.50
C PRO A 25 -3.00 -0.46 1.60
N GLU A 26 -2.73 -1.61 0.98
CA GLU A 26 -3.59 -2.80 1.10
C GLU A 26 -3.74 -3.25 2.56
N LYS A 27 -2.61 -3.41 3.27
CA LYS A 27 -2.60 -3.86 4.67
C LYS A 27 -3.19 -2.81 5.60
N ALA A 28 -2.90 -1.54 5.38
CA ALA A 28 -3.48 -0.46 6.17
C ALA A 28 -5.00 -0.37 6.00
N CYS A 29 -5.53 -0.51 4.78
CA CYS A 29 -6.98 -0.61 4.55
C CYS A 29 -7.60 -1.78 5.33
N GLN A 30 -6.97 -2.96 5.30
CA GLN A 30 -7.47 -4.14 6.04
C GLN A 30 -7.52 -3.90 7.55
N ILE A 31 -6.48 -3.28 8.12
CA ILE A 31 -6.42 -2.97 9.57
C ILE A 31 -7.49 -1.94 9.94
N ILE A 32 -7.66 -0.88 9.13
CA ILE A 32 -8.67 0.14 9.38
C ILE A 32 -10.07 -0.45 9.28
N ASP A 33 -10.33 -1.30 8.29
CA ASP A 33 -11.62 -1.98 8.12
C ASP A 33 -11.96 -2.87 9.32
N GLN A 34 -10.98 -3.63 9.83
CA GLN A 34 -11.14 -4.40 11.06
C GLN A 34 -11.45 -3.50 12.27
N ALA A 35 -10.79 -2.34 12.37
CA ALA A 35 -11.09 -1.36 13.40
C ALA A 35 -12.52 -0.80 13.26
N ILE A 36 -12.96 -0.47 12.05
CA ILE A 36 -14.34 -0.03 11.76
C ILE A 36 -15.33 -1.08 12.24
N GLN A 37 -15.09 -2.36 11.90
CA GLN A 37 -15.97 -3.46 12.26
C GLN A 37 -16.12 -3.62 13.79
N ILE A 38 -15.04 -3.45 14.56
CA ILE A 38 -15.05 -3.50 16.03
C ILE A 38 -15.86 -2.32 16.62
N HIS A 39 -15.82 -1.15 15.99
CA HIS A 39 -16.53 0.06 16.45
C HIS A 39 -18.01 0.10 16.02
N GLY A 40 -18.48 -0.85 15.20
CA GLY A 40 -19.85 -0.90 14.70
C GLY A 40 -20.23 0.37 13.92
N ALA A 41 -21.47 0.84 14.07
CA ALA A 41 -21.97 2.02 13.36
C ALA A 41 -21.13 3.29 13.61
N THR A 42 -20.49 3.40 14.78
CA THR A 42 -19.58 4.51 15.09
C THR A 42 -18.37 4.52 14.15
N GLY A 43 -17.88 3.36 13.72
CA GLY A 43 -16.71 3.23 12.84
C GLY A 43 -16.91 3.85 11.44
N ILE A 44 -18.14 3.85 10.92
CA ILE A 44 -18.49 4.47 9.63
C ILE A 44 -19.04 5.89 9.76
N SER A 45 -19.21 6.38 10.98
CA SER A 45 -19.79 7.70 11.24
C SER A 45 -18.73 8.81 11.25
N GLN A 46 -19.19 10.05 11.44
CA GLN A 46 -18.31 11.22 11.67
C GLN A 46 -17.83 11.33 13.13
N TRP A 47 -18.27 10.43 14.02
CA TRP A 47 -17.87 10.40 15.43
C TRP A 47 -16.53 9.68 15.64
N SER A 48 -15.97 9.07 14.58
CA SER A 48 -14.68 8.41 14.57
C SER A 48 -13.90 8.83 13.33
N PRO A 49 -12.56 8.97 13.40
CA PRO A 49 -11.74 9.27 12.23
C PRO A 49 -11.61 8.09 11.26
N LEU A 50 -12.07 6.88 11.63
CA LEU A 50 -11.79 5.64 10.89
C LEU A 50 -12.30 5.66 9.44
N SER A 51 -13.47 6.23 9.18
CA SER A 51 -14.05 6.35 7.83
C SER A 51 -13.21 7.26 6.91
N GLY A 52 -12.69 8.37 7.46
CA GLY A 52 -11.75 9.26 6.78
C GLY A 52 -10.43 8.56 6.49
N LEU A 53 -9.84 7.92 7.50
CA LEU A 53 -8.60 7.16 7.36
C LEU A 53 -8.70 6.05 6.30
N TYR A 54 -9.84 5.34 6.25
CA TYR A 54 -10.05 4.32 5.23
C TYR A 54 -10.03 4.91 3.83
N THR A 55 -10.71 6.03 3.61
CA THR A 55 -10.72 6.76 2.33
C THR A 55 -9.32 7.26 1.95
N ASP A 56 -8.61 7.82 2.91
CA ASP A 56 -7.26 8.36 2.74
C ASP A 56 -6.25 7.26 2.36
N VAL A 57 -6.37 6.05 2.91
CA VAL A 57 -5.51 4.95 2.48
C VAL A 57 -6.00 4.33 1.18
N ARG A 58 -7.32 4.26 0.97
CA ARG A 58 -7.91 3.62 -0.19
C ARG A 58 -7.53 4.31 -1.50
N HIS A 59 -7.44 5.64 -1.51
CA HIS A 59 -7.05 6.36 -2.72
C HIS A 59 -5.57 6.15 -3.09
N LEU A 60 -4.70 5.88 -2.10
CA LEU A 60 -3.28 5.59 -2.34
C LEU A 60 -3.06 4.28 -3.12
N ARG A 61 -4.06 3.40 -3.19
CA ARG A 61 -4.04 2.21 -4.07
C ARG A 61 -4.24 2.54 -5.55
N PHE A 62 -4.57 3.80 -5.87
CA PHE A 62 -4.70 4.30 -7.23
C PHE A 62 -3.65 5.37 -7.55
N ALA A 63 -3.39 6.28 -6.59
CA ALA A 63 -2.39 7.33 -6.72
C ALA A 63 -1.00 6.73 -6.94
N ASP A 64 -0.16 7.40 -7.74
CA ASP A 64 1.22 7.00 -8.05
C ASP A 64 1.36 5.55 -8.60
N GLY A 65 0.33 5.09 -9.30
CA GLY A 65 0.27 3.77 -9.92
C GLY A 65 -0.64 2.81 -9.14
N PRO A 66 -1.62 2.18 -9.81
CA PRO A 66 -2.44 1.13 -9.23
C PRO A 66 -1.60 -0.06 -8.73
N ASP A 67 -2.11 -0.77 -7.72
CA ASP A 67 -1.43 -1.92 -7.12
C ASP A 67 -1.01 -2.95 -8.18
N GLU A 68 -1.84 -3.20 -9.18
CA GLU A 68 -1.58 -4.16 -10.26
C GLU A 68 -0.34 -3.77 -11.07
N VAL A 69 -0.11 -2.47 -11.29
CA VAL A 69 1.08 -1.99 -11.99
C VAL A 69 2.34 -2.26 -11.17
N HIS A 70 2.27 -2.05 -9.86
CA HIS A 70 3.39 -2.34 -8.96
C HIS A 70 3.65 -3.85 -8.84
N HIS A 71 2.60 -4.68 -8.75
CA HIS A 71 2.73 -6.14 -8.79
C HIS A 71 3.34 -6.63 -10.10
N MET A 72 2.98 -6.06 -11.25
CA MET A 72 3.60 -6.38 -12.53
C MET A 72 5.10 -6.04 -12.56
N VAL A 73 5.51 -4.90 -11.99
CA VAL A 73 6.94 -4.52 -11.91
C VAL A 73 7.72 -5.54 -11.10
N VAL A 74 7.19 -5.93 -9.94
CA VAL A 74 7.81 -6.93 -9.06
C VAL A 74 7.84 -8.29 -9.75
N GLY A 75 6.71 -8.75 -10.30
CA GLY A 75 6.63 -10.05 -10.98
C GLY A 75 7.58 -10.16 -12.18
N ARG A 76 7.72 -9.10 -12.99
CA ARG A 76 8.70 -9.09 -14.09
C ARG A 76 10.14 -9.15 -13.60
N HIS A 77 10.44 -8.50 -12.47
CA HIS A 77 11.78 -8.57 -11.88
C HIS A 77 12.08 -9.98 -11.39
N GLU A 78 11.18 -10.60 -10.62
CA GLU A 78 11.34 -11.96 -10.11
C GLU A 78 11.51 -12.98 -11.25
N LEU A 79 10.72 -12.86 -12.32
CA LEU A 79 10.84 -13.73 -13.51
C LEU A 79 12.15 -13.55 -14.27
N ALA A 80 12.82 -12.41 -14.17
CA ALA A 80 14.10 -12.18 -14.83
C ALA A 80 15.31 -12.70 -14.03
N GLN A 81 15.11 -13.05 -12.75
CA GLN A 81 16.13 -13.64 -11.88
C GLN A 81 16.23 -15.17 -12.04
N HIS A 82 15.29 -15.79 -12.75
CA HIS A 82 15.19 -17.23 -13.00
C HIS A 82 15.29 -17.53 -14.49
#